data_AF-A0A3D8K3V3-F1
#
_entry.id   AF-A0A3D8K3V3-F1
#
_cell.length_a   1.000
_cell.length_b   1.000
_cell.length_c   1.000
_cell.angle_alpha   90.00
_cell.angle_beta   90.00
_cell.angle_gamma   90.00
#
_symmetry.space_group_name_H-M   'P 1'
#
loop_
_entity.id
_entity.type
_entity.pdbx_description
1 polymer ?
#
loop_
_entity_poly.entity_id
_entity_poly.type
_entity_poly.pdbx_seq_one_letter_code
_entity_poly.pdbx_strand_id
1 'polypeptide(L)'
;MNLSTAAIPAILAALASGAFALVGVIVTSTLARRREHESGWRQTKLEHYQEYVLALSSIVSGRSTPEAQHRYADAVNALALVASPAVLDAVQVFQREISYRNTERSDERHDALLSAAIHAMRQDVQPGRIDATPRAIHLLAPPPMASGTDKVSE
;
A
#
# COMPACT_ATOMS: atom_id res chain seq x y z
N MET A 1 14.21 60.79 24.97
CA MET A 1 14.71 60.49 23.61
C MET A 1 13.55 60.68 22.64
N ASN A 2 13.58 61.76 21.86
CA ASN A 2 12.54 62.01 20.86
C ASN A 2 12.87 61.15 19.65
N LEU A 3 12.09 60.08 19.43
CA LEU A 3 12.21 59.29 18.21
C LEU A 3 11.86 60.21 17.03
N SER A 4 12.77 60.32 16.06
CA SER A 4 12.50 61.02 14.80
C SER A 4 11.26 60.43 14.15
N THR A 5 10.41 61.24 13.55
CA THR A 5 9.20 60.81 12.81
C THR A 5 9.51 59.78 11.71
N ALA A 6 10.76 59.72 11.23
CA ALA A 6 11.24 58.71 10.29
C ALA A 6 11.59 57.34 10.93
N ALA A 7 11.81 57.27 12.24
CA ALA A 7 12.22 56.04 12.93
C ALA A 7 11.04 55.08 13.21
N ILE A 8 9.85 55.62 13.47
CA ILE A 8 8.63 54.84 13.74
C ILE A 8 8.25 53.91 12.57
N PRO A 9 8.14 54.39 11.31
CA PRO A 9 7.79 53.51 10.20
C PRO A 9 8.88 52.44 9.93
N ALA A 10 10.16 52.77 10.15
CA ALA A 10 11.25 51.80 10.01
C ALA A 10 11.16 50.67 11.05
N ILE A 11 10.85 51.01 12.30
CA ILE A 11 10.66 50.01 13.38
C ILE A 11 9.46 49.11 13.07
N LEU A 12 8.33 49.69 12.64
CA LEU A 12 7.15 48.92 12.26
C LEU A 12 7.41 47.98 11.07
N ALA A 13 8.12 48.46 10.06
CA ALA A 13 8.52 47.64 8.91
C ALA A 13 9.44 46.49 9.32
N ALA A 14 10.41 46.73 10.20
CA ALA A 14 11.30 45.70 10.72
C ALA A 14 10.53 44.64 11.53
N LEU A 15 9.61 45.06 12.42
CA LEU A 15 8.76 44.15 13.19
C LEU A 15 7.83 43.32 12.29
N ALA A 16 7.19 43.96 11.30
CA ALA A 16 6.36 43.27 10.33
C ALA A 16 7.18 42.24 9.54
N SER A 17 8.37 42.61 9.07
CA SER A 17 9.25 41.71 8.30
C SER A 17 9.71 40.52 9.14
N GLY A 18 10.08 40.75 10.40
CA GLY A 18 10.42 39.68 11.34
C GLY A 18 9.24 38.73 11.61
N ALA A 19 8.02 39.29 11.79
CA ALA A 19 6.82 38.49 11.95
C ALA A 19 6.50 37.66 10.71
N PHE A 20 6.59 38.23 9.51
CA PHE A 20 6.38 37.51 8.25
C PHE A 20 7.41 36.39 8.06
N ALA A 21 8.69 36.63 8.39
CA ALA A 21 9.72 35.60 8.33
C ALA A 21 9.39 34.42 9.26
N LEU A 22 8.97 34.71 10.50
CA LEU A 22 8.59 33.67 11.48
C LEU A 22 7.37 32.86 10.99
N VAL A 23 6.32 33.53 10.51
CA VAL A 23 5.14 32.86 9.94
C VAL A 23 5.54 31.98 8.75
N GLY A 24 6.37 32.50 7.85
CA GLY A 24 6.87 31.77 6.69
C GLY A 24 7.60 30.47 7.09
N VAL A 25 8.46 30.52 8.11
CA VAL A 25 9.17 29.33 8.63
C VAL A 25 8.20 28.31 9.23
N ILE A 26 7.21 28.75 10.02
CA ILE A 26 6.23 27.85 10.64
C ILE A 26 5.38 27.14 9.57
N VAL A 27 4.87 27.88 8.58
CA VAL A 27 4.06 27.30 7.50
C VAL A 27 4.90 26.34 6.66
N THR A 28 6.12 26.74 6.28
CA THR A 28 6.99 25.90 5.45
C THR A 28 7.38 24.62 6.18
N SER A 29 7.77 24.71 7.45
CA SER A 29 8.18 23.55 8.25
C SER A 29 7.03 22.58 8.52
N THR A 30 5.82 23.08 8.81
CA THR A 30 4.65 22.23 9.00
C THR A 30 4.23 21.54 7.71
N LEU A 31 4.30 22.22 6.56
CA LEU A 31 4.03 21.61 5.26
C LEU A 31 5.07 20.56 4.89
N ALA A 32 6.35 20.82 5.14
CA ALA A 32 7.43 19.86 4.92
C ALA A 32 7.23 18.59 5.77
N ARG A 33 6.96 18.76 7.07
CA ARG A 33 6.72 17.64 8.00
C ARG A 33 5.50 16.81 7.63
N ARG A 34 4.42 17.45 7.16
CA ARG A 34 3.24 16.72 6.63
C ARG A 34 3.60 15.88 5.42
N ARG A 35 4.38 16.42 4.47
CA ARG A 35 4.83 15.68 3.28
C ARG A 35 5.74 14.51 3.64
N GLU A 36 6.64 14.69 4.60
CA GLU A 36 7.50 13.61 5.10
C GLU A 36 6.69 12.49 5.74
N HIS A 37 5.72 12.82 6.61
CA HIS A 37 4.84 11.82 7.21
C HIS A 37 3.98 11.09 6.17
N GLU A 38 3.42 11.81 5.19
CA GLU A 38 2.69 11.18 4.09
C GLU A 38 3.57 10.24 3.28
N SER A 39 4.81 10.64 2.98
CA SER A 39 5.75 9.79 2.25
C SER A 39 6.11 8.55 3.05
N GLY A 40 6.39 8.70 4.36
CA GLY A 40 6.68 7.58 5.25
C GLY A 40 5.49 6.63 5.36
N TRP A 41 4.28 7.16 5.50
CA TRP A 41 3.06 6.38 5.56
C TRP A 41 2.78 5.59 4.28
N ARG A 42 2.99 6.20 3.09
CA ARG A 42 2.88 5.51 1.81
C ARG A 42 3.90 4.38 1.67
N GLN A 43 5.13 4.60 2.15
CA GLN A 43 6.18 3.58 2.13
C GLN A 43 5.82 2.39 3.03
N THR A 44 5.37 2.64 4.26
CA THR A 44 4.94 1.57 5.17
C THR A 44 3.79 0.75 4.59
N LYS A 45 2.80 1.39 3.95
CA LYS A 45 1.71 0.68 3.25
C LYS A 45 2.25 -0.22 2.13
N LEU A 46 3.16 0.30 1.32
CA LEU A 46 3.75 -0.44 0.20
C LEU A 46 4.47 -1.71 0.69
N GLU A 47 5.21 -1.62 1.79
CA GLU A 47 5.93 -2.75 2.39
C GLU A 47 4.97 -3.87 2.84
N HIS A 48 3.89 -3.50 3.54
CA HIS A 48 2.89 -4.47 4.00
C HIS A 48 2.12 -5.10 2.83
N TYR A 49 1.81 -4.31 1.79
CA TYR A 49 1.17 -4.82 0.58
C TYR A 49 2.09 -5.74 -0.22
N GLN A 50 3.38 -5.41 -0.28
CA GLN A 50 4.37 -6.28 -0.88
C GLN A 50 4.47 -7.61 -0.13
N GLU A 51 4.55 -7.59 1.20
CA GLU A 51 4.60 -8.82 2.01
C GLU A 51 3.33 -9.66 1.83
N TYR A 52 2.14 -9.05 1.81
CA TYR A 52 0.90 -9.75 1.50
C TYR A 52 0.95 -10.45 0.14
N VAL A 53 1.36 -9.75 -0.93
CA VAL A 53 1.43 -10.35 -2.28
C VAL A 53 2.46 -11.48 -2.34
N LEU A 54 3.61 -11.31 -1.68
CA LEU A 54 4.64 -12.34 -1.59
C LEU A 54 4.13 -13.57 -0.82
N ALA A 55 3.48 -13.38 0.33
CA ALA A 55 2.91 -14.45 1.12
C ALA A 55 1.77 -15.17 0.37
N LEU A 56 0.88 -14.42 -0.29
CA LEU A 56 -0.18 -14.99 -1.13
C LEU A 56 0.41 -15.84 -2.27
N SER A 57 1.43 -15.33 -2.97
CA SER A 57 2.08 -16.08 -4.05
C SER A 57 2.68 -17.41 -3.58
N SER A 58 3.08 -17.52 -2.30
CA SER A 58 3.65 -18.73 -1.73
C SER A 58 2.63 -19.80 -1.38
N ILE A 59 1.35 -19.44 -1.19
CA ILE A 59 0.27 -20.40 -0.94
C ILE A 59 -0.53 -20.75 -2.21
N VAL A 60 -0.46 -19.89 -3.23
CA VAL A 60 -1.05 -20.14 -4.55
C VAL A 60 -0.14 -21.07 -5.38
N SER A 61 -0.74 -21.82 -6.31
CA SER A 61 -0.03 -22.72 -7.25
C SER A 61 0.62 -23.97 -6.63
N GLY A 62 -0.01 -24.57 -5.62
CA GLY A 62 0.41 -25.87 -5.08
C GLY A 62 1.67 -25.86 -4.22
N ARG A 63 2.17 -24.67 -3.87
CA ARG A 63 3.35 -24.47 -2.98
C ARG A 63 2.99 -24.27 -1.51
N SER A 64 1.74 -24.53 -1.15
CA SER A 64 1.21 -24.31 0.20
C SER A 64 1.86 -25.25 1.23
N THR A 65 2.89 -24.76 1.93
CA THR A 65 3.40 -25.38 3.16
C THR A 65 2.72 -24.77 4.40
N PRO A 66 2.75 -25.43 5.57
CA PRO A 66 2.25 -24.85 6.81
C PRO A 66 2.88 -23.48 7.14
N GLU A 67 4.19 -23.34 6.92
CA GLU A 67 4.94 -22.11 7.14
C GLU A 67 4.47 -20.99 6.20
N ALA A 68 4.23 -21.31 4.92
CA ALA A 68 3.68 -20.36 3.96
C ALA A 68 2.28 -19.87 4.36
N GLN A 69 1.45 -20.77 4.89
CA GLN A 69 0.11 -20.44 5.42
C GLN A 69 0.18 -19.54 6.65
N HIS A 70 1.10 -19.82 7.59
CA HIS A 70 1.34 -18.96 8.74
C HIS A 70 1.76 -17.54 8.31
N ARG A 71 2.72 -17.44 7.40
CA ARG A 71 3.18 -16.14 6.91
C ARG A 71 2.07 -15.38 6.18
N TYR A 72 1.22 -16.08 5.42
CA TYR A 72 0.04 -15.47 4.80
C TYR A 72 -0.93 -14.93 5.84
N ALA A 73 -1.23 -15.69 6.89
CA ALA A 73 -2.10 -15.24 7.98
C ALA A 73 -1.52 -14.01 8.70
N ASP A 74 -0.22 -14.00 9.00
CA ASP A 74 0.46 -12.87 9.62
C ASP A 74 0.42 -11.62 8.72
N ALA A 75 0.67 -11.79 7.42
CA ALA A 75 0.60 -10.69 6.46
C ALA A 75 -0.82 -10.10 6.36
N VAL A 76 -1.85 -10.95 6.31
CA VAL A 76 -3.26 -10.51 6.31
C VAL A 76 -3.62 -9.77 7.61
N ASN A 77 -3.19 -10.28 8.77
CA ASN A 77 -3.43 -9.63 10.05
C ASN A 77 -2.75 -8.26 10.13
N ALA A 78 -1.52 -8.14 9.59
CA ALA A 78 -0.80 -6.88 9.55
C ALA A 78 -1.51 -5.82 8.68
N LEU A 79 -2.24 -6.23 7.63
CA LEU A 79 -3.05 -5.30 6.84
C LEU A 79 -4.10 -4.57 7.67
N ALA A 80 -4.62 -5.16 8.75
CA ALA A 80 -5.63 -4.52 9.60
C ALA A 80 -5.13 -3.21 10.25
N LEU A 81 -3.81 -3.02 10.37
CA LEU A 81 -3.22 -1.81 10.97
C LEU A 81 -2.99 -0.69 9.95
N VAL A 82 -2.73 -1.03 8.69
CA VAL A 82 -2.22 -0.07 7.70
C VAL A 82 -3.17 0.16 6.53
N ALA A 83 -4.03 -0.81 6.22
CA ALA A 83 -4.86 -0.78 5.03
C ALA A 83 -6.14 0.04 5.24
N SER A 84 -6.61 0.72 4.18
CA SER A 84 -7.92 1.36 4.22
C SER A 84 -9.06 0.33 4.22
N PRO A 85 -10.26 0.72 4.68
CA PRO A 85 -11.44 -0.15 4.68
C PRO A 85 -11.72 -0.79 3.31
N ALA A 86 -11.57 -0.04 2.21
CA ALA A 86 -11.78 -0.56 0.86
C ALA A 86 -10.83 -1.71 0.50
N VAL A 87 -9.58 -1.66 0.98
CA VAL A 87 -8.63 -2.76 0.80
C VAL A 87 -9.02 -3.97 1.63
N LEU A 88 -9.40 -3.75 2.89
CA LEU A 88 -9.81 -4.82 3.80
C LEU A 88 -11.05 -5.56 3.26
N ASP A 89 -12.04 -4.83 2.75
CA ASP A 89 -13.25 -5.39 2.14
C ASP A 89 -12.90 -6.24 0.91
N ALA A 90 -12.06 -5.71 0.01
CA ALA A 90 -11.66 -6.43 -1.20
C ALA A 90 -10.87 -7.71 -0.87
N VAL A 91 -9.93 -7.63 0.08
CA VAL A 91 -9.14 -8.77 0.56
C VAL A 91 -10.03 -9.80 1.26
N GLN A 92 -11.04 -9.39 2.03
CA GLN A 92 -11.99 -10.30 2.67
C GLN A 92 -12.87 -11.02 1.65
N VAL A 93 -13.35 -10.32 0.62
CA VAL A 93 -14.12 -10.95 -0.46
C VAL A 93 -13.26 -11.99 -1.20
N PHE A 94 -12.01 -11.65 -1.52
CA PHE A 94 -11.07 -12.60 -2.13
C PHE A 94 -10.80 -13.81 -1.22
N GLN A 95 -10.57 -13.60 0.09
CA GLN A 95 -10.37 -14.69 1.05
C GLN A 95 -11.55 -15.66 1.12
N ARG A 96 -12.79 -15.16 0.99
CA ARG A 96 -13.98 -16.03 0.91
C ARG A 96 -13.96 -16.90 -0.34
N GLU A 97 -13.50 -16.35 -1.47
CA GLU A 97 -13.37 -17.11 -2.72
C GLU A 97 -12.36 -18.27 -2.55
N ILE A 98 -11.18 -18.00 -2.01
CA ILE A 98 -10.11 -19.00 -1.84
C ILE A 98 -10.26 -19.90 -0.60
N SER A 99 -11.27 -19.65 0.24
CA SER A 99 -11.51 -20.41 1.48
C SER A 99 -11.89 -21.85 1.19
N TYR A 100 -11.30 -22.83 1.89
CA TYR A 100 -11.58 -24.27 1.71
C TYR A 100 -13.08 -24.63 1.85
N ARG A 101 -13.87 -23.75 2.47
CA ARG A 101 -15.31 -23.89 2.65
C ARG A 101 -16.12 -23.49 1.42
N ASN A 102 -15.53 -22.75 0.48
CA ASN A 102 -16.18 -22.39 -0.77
C ASN A 102 -16.08 -23.58 -1.73
N THR A 103 -17.23 -24.21 -2.02
CA THR A 103 -17.37 -25.32 -2.97
C THR A 103 -17.69 -24.84 -4.39
N GLU A 104 -18.04 -23.57 -4.57
CA GLU A 104 -18.46 -22.97 -5.85
C GLU A 104 -17.37 -22.06 -6.44
N ARG A 105 -16.11 -22.43 -6.25
CA ARG A 105 -14.97 -21.64 -6.71
C ARG A 105 -14.90 -21.60 -8.23
N SER A 106 -14.53 -20.43 -8.76
CA SER A 106 -14.22 -20.25 -10.18
C SER A 106 -12.90 -19.52 -10.35
N ASP A 107 -12.09 -19.94 -11.31
CA ASP A 107 -10.81 -19.30 -11.63
C ASP A 107 -11.03 -17.88 -12.15
N GLU A 108 -12.09 -17.64 -12.92
CA GLU A 108 -12.48 -16.31 -13.38
C GLU A 108 -12.82 -15.38 -12.21
N ARG A 109 -13.58 -15.89 -11.22
CA ARG A 109 -13.96 -15.14 -10.03
C ARG A 109 -12.75 -14.90 -9.12
N HIS A 110 -11.89 -15.89 -8.96
CA HIS A 110 -10.61 -15.77 -8.28
C HIS A 110 -9.79 -14.60 -8.85
N ASP A 111 -9.58 -14.58 -10.17
CA ASP A 111 -8.75 -13.59 -10.83
C ASP A 111 -9.38 -12.19 -10.81
N ALA A 112 -10.70 -12.09 -10.96
CA ALA A 112 -11.42 -10.83 -10.83
C ALA A 112 -11.28 -10.23 -9.42
N LEU A 113 -11.42 -11.06 -8.39
CA LEU A 113 -11.32 -10.62 -6.99
C LEU A 113 -9.87 -10.29 -6.58
N LEU A 114 -8.90 -11.07 -7.05
CA LEU A 114 -7.48 -10.76 -6.90
C LEU A 114 -7.13 -9.41 -7.54
N SER A 115 -7.60 -9.19 -8.77
CA SER A 115 -7.40 -7.93 -9.50
C SER A 115 -8.02 -6.74 -8.74
N ALA A 116 -9.22 -6.93 -8.18
CA ALA A 116 -9.89 -5.91 -7.37
C ALA A 116 -9.11 -5.59 -6.08
N ALA A 117 -8.61 -6.61 -5.37
CA ALA A 117 -7.81 -6.42 -4.16
C ALA A 117 -6.51 -5.65 -4.45
N ILE A 118 -5.76 -6.03 -5.49
CA ILE A 118 -4.53 -5.33 -5.88
C ILE A 118 -4.84 -3.90 -6.36
N HIS A 119 -5.94 -3.70 -7.09
CA HIS A 119 -6.36 -2.36 -7.50
C HIS A 119 -6.65 -1.46 -6.29
N ALA A 120 -7.39 -1.97 -5.30
CA ALA A 120 -7.67 -1.25 -4.06
C ALA A 120 -6.37 -0.88 -3.31
N MET A 121 -5.41 -1.81 -3.19
CA MET A 121 -4.11 -1.54 -2.56
C MET A 121 -3.35 -0.42 -3.28
N ARG A 122 -3.33 -0.46 -4.61
CA ARG A 122 -2.66 0.57 -5.42
C ARG A 122 -3.31 1.94 -5.25
N GLN A 123 -4.65 2.01 -5.23
CA GLN A 123 -5.36 3.27 -4.96
C GLN A 123 -5.11 3.78 -3.54
N ASP A 124 -4.94 2.88 -2.57
CA ASP A 124 -4.65 3.25 -1.18
C ASP A 124 -3.24 3.84 -0.98
N VAL A 125 -2.25 3.40 -1.77
CA VAL A 125 -0.89 3.97 -1.78
C VAL A 125 -0.84 5.29 -2.56
N GLN A 126 -1.54 5.39 -3.69
CA GLN A 126 -1.48 6.54 -4.59
C GLN A 126 -2.88 7.04 -5.01
N PRO A 127 -3.64 7.65 -4.09
CA PRO A 127 -4.96 8.19 -4.39
C PRO A 127 -4.86 9.28 -5.47
N GLY A 128 -5.79 9.26 -6.43
CA GLY A 128 -5.89 10.27 -7.50
C GLY A 128 -4.83 10.19 -8.62
N ARG A 129 -3.87 9.27 -8.54
CA ARG A 129 -2.92 8.99 -9.64
C ARG A 129 -3.32 7.77 -10.47
N ILE A 130 -4.18 6.92 -9.92
CA ILE A 130 -4.64 5.68 -10.54
C ILE A 130 -6.06 5.90 -11.03
N ASP A 131 -6.16 6.50 -12.21
CA ASP A 131 -7.41 6.62 -12.95
C ASP A 131 -7.55 5.51 -14.01
N ALA A 132 -8.79 5.04 -14.11
CA ALA A 132 -9.43 4.26 -15.17
C ALA A 132 -8.96 2.80 -15.42
N THR A 133 -9.87 1.89 -15.09
CA THR A 133 -9.97 0.46 -15.46
C THR A 133 -9.10 -0.50 -14.64
N PRO A 134 -9.70 -1.37 -13.81
CA PRO A 134 -9.03 -2.53 -13.25
C PRO A 134 -8.40 -3.34 -14.40
N ARG A 135 -7.09 -3.60 -14.32
CA ARG A 135 -6.42 -4.53 -15.22
C ARG A 135 -6.54 -5.93 -14.63
N ALA A 136 -6.78 -6.93 -15.47
CA ALA A 136 -6.68 -8.32 -15.04
C ALA A 136 -5.24 -8.61 -14.59
N ILE A 137 -5.10 -9.07 -13.35
CA ILE A 137 -3.83 -9.43 -12.73
C ILE A 137 -3.88 -10.90 -12.36
N HIS A 138 -2.86 -11.63 -12.80
CA HIS A 138 -2.67 -13.04 -12.51
C HIS A 138 -1.34 -13.22 -11.80
N LEU A 139 -1.32 -14.05 -10.76
CA LEU A 139 -0.06 -14.44 -10.13
C LEU A 139 0.60 -15.52 -10.98
N LEU A 140 1.88 -15.34 -11.30
CA LEU A 140 2.64 -16.31 -12.06
C LEU A 140 2.98 -17.52 -11.18
N ALA A 141 2.57 -18.69 -11.64
CA ALA A 141 3.02 -19.97 -11.10
C ALA A 141 4.39 -20.33 -11.69
N PRO A 142 5.31 -20.93 -10.91
CA PRO A 142 6.47 -21.58 -11.50
C PRO A 142 6.01 -22.74 -12.41
N PRO A 143 6.77 -23.08 -13.46
CA PRO A 143 6.44 -24.21 -14.32
C PRO A 143 6.41 -25.50 -13.48
N PRO A 144 5.57 -26.49 -13.86
CA PRO A 144 5.57 -27.78 -13.20
C PRO A 144 6.97 -28.38 -13.25
N MET A 145 7.45 -28.89 -12.11
CA MET A 145 8.70 -29.64 -12.06
C MET A 145 8.54 -30.84 -12.98
N ALA A 146 9.38 -30.96 -14.03
CA ALA A 146 9.36 -32.11 -14.90
C ALA A 146 9.54 -33.37 -14.04
N SER A 147 8.47 -34.14 -13.87
CA SER A 147 8.56 -35.47 -13.26
C SER A 147 9.47 -36.29 -14.16
N GLY A 148 10.63 -36.70 -13.66
CA GLY A 148 11.63 -37.44 -14.43
C GLY A 148 11.01 -38.65 -15.14
N THR A 149 10.83 -38.52 -16.45
CA THR A 149 10.70 -39.65 -17.37
C THR A 149 12.10 -40.05 -17.80
N ASP A 150 12.67 -41.01 -17.09
CA ASP A 150 13.50 -42.04 -17.69
C ASP A 150 13.35 -43.30 -16.83
N LYS A 151 12.15 -43.88 -16.87
CA LYS A 151 12.04 -45.34 -16.89
C LYS A 151 12.17 -45.74 -18.34
N VAL A 152 13.41 -45.92 -18.80
CA VAL A 152 13.68 -46.77 -19.96
C VAL A 152 13.43 -48.20 -19.48
N SER A 153 12.36 -48.77 -20.01
CA SER A 153 11.97 -50.16 -19.89
C SER A 153 13.04 -51.09 -20.48
N GLU A 154 13.23 -52.22 -19.79
CA GLU A 154 13.77 -53.54 -20.21
C GLU A 154 14.99 -53.61 -21.15
#